data_AF-A0A1Z5HDG4-F1
#
_entry.id   AF-A0A1Z5HDG4-F1
#
_cell.length_a   1.000
_cell.length_b   1.000
_cell.length_c   1.000
_cell.angle_alpha   90.00
_cell.angle_beta   90.00
_cell.angle_gamma   90.00
#
_symmetry.space_group_name_H-M   'P 1'
#
loop_
_entity.id
_entity.type
_entity.pdbx_description
1 polymer ?
#
loop_
_entity_poly.entity_id
_entity_poly.type
_entity_poly.pdbx_seq_one_letter_code
_entity_poly.pdbx_strand_id
1 'polypeptide(L)'
;MLRSQHRVYDGSGEVARTQDVWGAEGISGRVKFLPLAWAGMPKTSFRKNSDSPLNNSKSLNAILQDNKPDEMRIIVDTIGRAQDSAQIKIEVSPVARGTLHKANTCDIIEKVEDEFGFASIQMVSLPDLYGGKLCAAMDRQHPRDLFDVKILLQSRGVDREIFIGYLAYLLSHNRPISEVMNPRWKNIGETFHKEFNGMTFEPITLEELQNVPTAMVQSLKSQFTQSDLDFLLSFKSGDPDWSLAPHEQIQYLPAVQWKLLNIQKMPTGKRQLALETLNKTMLSWLEG
;
A
#
# COMPACT_ATOMS: atom_id res chain seq x y z
N MET A 1 -10.12 3.16 -9.94
CA MET A 1 -10.84 1.97 -9.46
C MET A 1 -10.33 0.75 -10.21
N LEU A 2 -9.92 -0.30 -9.50
CA LEU A 2 -9.47 -1.58 -10.08
C LEU A 2 -10.69 -2.53 -10.13
N ARG A 3 -10.85 -3.29 -11.21
CA ARG A 3 -11.78 -4.41 -11.33
C ARG A 3 -11.20 -5.62 -10.60
N SER A 4 -12.04 -6.39 -9.91
CA SER A 4 -11.63 -7.69 -9.38
C SER A 4 -11.47 -8.68 -10.54
N GLN A 5 -10.38 -9.45 -10.55
CA GLN A 5 -10.23 -10.55 -11.50
C GLN A 5 -11.04 -11.74 -10.98
N HIS A 6 -12.29 -11.88 -11.43
CA HIS A 6 -12.94 -13.18 -11.43
C HIS A 6 -12.43 -13.94 -12.66
N ARG A 7 -11.59 -14.96 -12.45
CA ARG A 7 -11.29 -15.94 -13.49
C ARG A 7 -12.40 -16.98 -13.49
N VAL A 8 -13.32 -16.87 -14.45
CA VAL A 8 -14.28 -17.93 -14.74
C VAL A 8 -13.62 -18.89 -15.71
N TYR A 9 -13.39 -20.12 -15.26
CA TYR A 9 -12.89 -21.20 -16.08
C TYR A 9 -14.10 -21.94 -16.66
N ASP A 10 -14.13 -22.16 -17.97
CA ASP A 10 -15.01 -23.19 -18.49
C ASP A 10 -14.50 -24.57 -18.05
N GLY A 11 -15.37 -25.58 -18.05
CA GLY A 11 -15.02 -26.94 -17.63
C GLY A 11 -13.91 -27.61 -18.46
N SER A 12 -13.29 -26.90 -19.42
CA SER A 12 -12.14 -27.32 -20.23
C SER A 12 -10.83 -26.61 -19.85
N GLY A 13 -10.85 -25.65 -18.93
CA GLY A 13 -9.63 -24.99 -18.43
C GLY A 13 -9.10 -23.85 -19.31
N GLU A 14 -9.89 -23.33 -20.25
CA GLU A 14 -9.58 -22.09 -20.97
C GLU A 14 -10.31 -20.87 -20.36
N VAL A 15 -9.72 -19.68 -20.57
CA VAL A 15 -10.22 -18.41 -20.02
C VAL A 15 -11.35 -17.88 -20.90
N ALA A 16 -12.59 -17.92 -20.43
CA ALA A 16 -13.74 -17.37 -21.14
C ALA A 16 -13.72 -15.82 -21.14
N ARG A 17 -14.05 -15.20 -22.28
CA ARG A 17 -14.12 -13.73 -22.43
C ARG A 17 -15.40 -13.18 -21.79
N THR A 18 -15.26 -12.09 -21.05
CA THR A 18 -16.26 -11.43 -20.19
C THR A 18 -17.32 -10.59 -20.94
N GLN A 19 -17.75 -11.00 -22.14
CA GLN A 19 -18.74 -10.24 -22.91
C GLN A 19 -20.18 -10.79 -22.89
N ASP A 20 -20.44 -11.99 -22.36
CA ASP A 20 -21.71 -12.67 -22.66
C ASP A 20 -22.69 -12.90 -21.49
N VAL A 21 -22.53 -12.30 -20.29
CA VAL A 21 -23.29 -12.79 -19.10
C VAL A 21 -24.16 -11.75 -18.36
N TRP A 22 -24.10 -10.45 -18.63
CA TRP A 22 -24.82 -9.48 -17.77
C TRP A 22 -26.08 -8.92 -18.44
N GLY A 23 -27.13 -9.75 -18.44
CA GLY A 23 -28.53 -9.32 -18.53
C GLY A 23 -29.04 -8.92 -17.14
N ALA A 24 -29.80 -7.84 -17.09
CA ALA A 24 -30.32 -7.18 -15.89
C ALA A 24 -31.19 -8.08 -15.00
N GLU A 25 -31.12 -7.88 -13.67
CA GLU A 25 -32.27 -7.57 -12.81
C GLU A 25 -31.82 -7.35 -11.36
N GLY A 26 -32.28 -6.25 -10.75
CA GLY A 26 -31.90 -5.82 -9.41
C GLY A 26 -32.67 -6.54 -8.31
N ILE A 27 -32.02 -6.69 -7.14
CA ILE A 27 -32.70 -7.02 -5.89
C ILE A 27 -32.10 -6.17 -4.77
N SER A 28 -32.93 -5.24 -4.27
CA SER A 28 -32.71 -4.44 -3.06
C SER A 28 -32.63 -5.36 -1.83
N GLY A 29 -31.50 -5.34 -1.12
CA GLY A 29 -31.34 -6.03 0.16
C GLY A 29 -30.39 -5.29 1.09
N ARG A 30 -30.94 -4.66 2.14
CA ARG A 30 -30.18 -4.04 3.25
C ARG A 30 -29.21 -5.05 3.87
N VAL A 31 -27.90 -4.84 3.71
CA VAL A 31 -26.87 -5.57 4.47
C VAL A 31 -26.32 -4.65 5.56
N LYS A 32 -26.55 -5.02 6.82
CA LYS A 32 -25.98 -4.36 7.99
C LYS A 32 -24.50 -4.74 8.10
N PHE A 33 -23.59 -3.79 7.89
CA PHE A 33 -22.19 -3.96 8.26
C PHE A 33 -21.97 -3.51 9.71
N LEU A 34 -21.46 -4.43 10.55
CA LEU A 34 -20.91 -4.11 11.88
C LEU A 34 -19.46 -3.64 11.72
N PRO A 35 -19.10 -2.41 12.12
CA PRO A 35 -17.71 -1.98 12.17
C PRO A 35 -17.08 -2.45 13.49
N LEU A 36 -16.17 -3.42 13.44
CA LEU A 36 -15.29 -3.72 14.57
C LEU A 36 -14.09 -2.76 14.53
N ALA A 37 -14.19 -1.68 15.31
CA ALA A 37 -13.05 -0.85 15.66
C ALA A 37 -12.14 -1.62 16.63
N TRP A 38 -10.88 -1.84 16.27
CA TRP A 38 -9.88 -2.44 17.16
C TRP A 38 -8.69 -1.50 17.35
N ALA A 39 -8.85 -0.53 18.24
CA ALA A 39 -7.75 0.32 18.72
C ALA A 39 -7.40 -0.10 20.16
N GLY A 40 -6.18 -0.57 20.38
CA GLY A 40 -5.53 -0.49 21.70
C GLY A 40 -5.40 -1.76 22.57
N MET A 41 -4.95 -2.90 22.04
CA MET A 41 -4.49 -4.02 22.90
C MET A 41 -3.00 -4.36 22.72
N PRO A 42 -2.25 -4.63 23.82
CA PRO A 42 -0.88 -5.10 23.75
C PRO A 42 -0.82 -6.57 23.31
N LYS A 43 0.10 -6.88 22.40
CA LYS A 43 0.48 -8.21 21.85
C LYS A 43 -0.50 -9.35 22.18
N THR A 44 -1.61 -9.44 21.45
CA THR A 44 -2.43 -10.64 21.45
C THR A 44 -1.92 -11.60 20.38
N SER A 45 -1.43 -12.77 20.79
CA SER A 45 -1.23 -13.92 19.91
C SER A 45 -2.55 -14.23 19.19
N PHE A 46 -2.54 -14.26 17.85
CA PHE A 46 -3.67 -14.75 17.06
C PHE A 46 -3.82 -16.26 17.31
N ARG A 47 -4.64 -16.64 18.30
CA ARG A 47 -5.10 -18.02 18.45
C ARG A 47 -6.18 -18.26 17.40
N LYS A 48 -6.20 -19.47 16.81
CA LYS A 48 -7.32 -20.00 16.01
C LYS A 48 -8.60 -19.89 16.84
N ASN A 49 -9.37 -18.83 16.63
CA ASN A 49 -10.74 -18.77 17.12
C ASN A 49 -11.61 -19.33 16.00
N SER A 50 -12.06 -20.58 16.18
CA SER A 50 -13.15 -21.17 15.39
C SER A 50 -14.43 -20.33 15.43
N ASP A 51 -14.54 -19.48 16.45
CA ASP A 51 -15.74 -18.72 16.81
C ASP A 51 -15.60 -17.24 16.37
N SER A 52 -15.15 -17.01 15.13
CA SER A 52 -15.17 -15.66 14.57
C SER A 52 -16.63 -15.21 14.34
N PRO A 53 -17.02 -13.95 14.67
CA PRO A 53 -18.37 -13.46 14.42
C PRO A 53 -18.80 -13.53 12.94
N LEU A 54 -17.82 -13.59 12.02
CA LEU A 54 -18.04 -13.78 10.59
C LEU A 54 -18.63 -15.17 10.26
N ASN A 55 -18.23 -16.21 11.00
CA ASN A 55 -18.73 -17.57 10.84
C ASN A 55 -20.15 -17.78 11.42
N ASN A 56 -20.71 -16.78 12.11
CA ASN A 56 -22.13 -16.81 12.50
C ASN A 56 -23.06 -16.55 11.31
N SER A 57 -22.54 -16.09 10.17
CA SER A 57 -23.29 -16.04 8.91
C SER A 57 -23.27 -17.41 8.23
N LYS A 58 -24.45 -18.01 7.98
CA LYS A 58 -24.56 -19.31 7.31
C LYS A 58 -24.00 -19.34 5.88
N SER A 59 -23.74 -18.17 5.29
CA SER A 59 -23.28 -18.01 3.92
C SER A 59 -21.81 -17.62 3.80
N LEU A 60 -21.05 -17.54 4.90
CA LEU A 60 -19.63 -17.14 4.88
C LEU A 60 -18.77 -18.14 5.65
N ASN A 61 -17.60 -18.43 5.11
CA ASN A 61 -16.56 -19.21 5.78
C ASN A 61 -15.28 -18.37 5.86
N ALA A 62 -14.85 -18.00 7.07
CA ALA A 62 -13.61 -17.26 7.30
C ALA A 62 -12.53 -18.17 7.88
N ILE A 63 -11.41 -18.31 7.15
CA ILE A 63 -10.26 -19.13 7.53
C ILE A 63 -9.02 -18.24 7.65
N LEU A 64 -8.31 -18.36 8.78
CA LEU A 64 -6.97 -17.79 8.92
C LEU A 64 -6.00 -18.61 8.04
N GLN A 65 -5.33 -17.93 7.12
CA GLN A 65 -4.26 -18.52 6.33
C GLN A 65 -2.96 -18.46 7.14
N ASP A 66 -2.49 -19.62 7.60
CA ASP A 66 -1.32 -19.80 8.47
C ASP A 66 -0.17 -20.54 7.79
N ASN A 67 -0.05 -20.44 6.45
CA ASN A 67 0.99 -21.12 5.68
C ASN A 67 2.41 -20.67 6.07
N LYS A 68 2.57 -19.47 6.65
CA LYS A 68 3.83 -18.98 7.21
C LYS A 68 3.61 -18.34 8.59
N PRO A 69 4.60 -18.37 9.51
CA PRO A 69 4.45 -17.86 10.88
C PRO A 69 4.14 -16.36 10.96
N ASP A 70 4.51 -15.62 9.93
CA ASP A 70 4.34 -14.17 9.78
C ASP A 70 3.18 -13.80 8.84
N GLU A 71 2.48 -14.79 8.26
CA GLU A 71 1.31 -14.56 7.41
C GLU A 71 0.10 -14.24 8.29
N MET A 72 -0.37 -12.99 8.23
CA MET A 72 -1.57 -12.53 8.93
C MET A 72 -2.66 -12.22 7.91
N ARG A 73 -3.27 -13.29 7.39
CA ARG A 73 -4.30 -13.19 6.36
C ARG A 73 -5.53 -14.01 6.72
N ILE A 74 -6.70 -13.47 6.46
CA ILE A 74 -7.98 -14.14 6.60
C ILE A 74 -8.58 -14.24 5.20
N ILE A 75 -8.93 -15.46 4.79
CA ILE A 75 -9.67 -15.74 3.56
C ILE A 75 -11.13 -15.91 3.95
N VAL A 76 -12.02 -15.16 3.31
CA VAL A 76 -13.47 -15.26 3.51
C VAL A 76 -14.09 -15.71 2.20
N ASP A 77 -14.68 -16.90 2.20
CA ASP A 77 -15.38 -17.46 1.06
C ASP A 77 -16.89 -17.41 1.27
N THR A 78 -17.64 -17.08 0.22
CA THR A 78 -19.11 -17.23 0.24
C THR A 78 -19.48 -18.70 0.03
N ILE A 79 -20.30 -19.24 0.93
CA ILE A 79 -20.86 -20.59 0.84
C ILE A 79 -22.18 -20.49 0.03
N GLY A 80 -22.14 -20.79 -1.26
CA GLY A 80 -23.27 -20.66 -2.19
C GLY A 80 -23.12 -21.50 -3.48
N ARG A 81 -24.10 -21.43 -4.40
CA ARG A 81 -23.99 -22.12 -5.70
C ARG A 81 -22.79 -21.55 -6.49
N ALA A 82 -22.14 -22.39 -7.29
CA ALA A 82 -20.85 -22.08 -7.94
C ALA A 82 -20.78 -20.75 -8.73
N GLN A 83 -21.92 -20.21 -9.17
CA GLN A 83 -21.99 -18.94 -9.91
C GLN A 83 -21.89 -17.67 -9.05
N ASP A 84 -22.09 -17.74 -7.73
CA ASP A 84 -22.05 -16.57 -6.82
C ASP A 84 -20.87 -16.64 -5.83
N SER A 85 -19.80 -17.34 -6.18
CA SER A 85 -18.64 -17.50 -5.30
C SER A 85 -17.71 -16.28 -5.36
N ALA A 86 -17.63 -15.54 -4.27
CA ALA A 86 -16.66 -14.48 -4.05
C ALA A 86 -15.69 -14.89 -2.94
N GLN A 87 -14.40 -14.62 -3.17
CA GLN A 87 -13.35 -14.79 -2.16
C GLN A 87 -12.79 -13.41 -1.78
N ILE A 88 -12.83 -13.09 -0.50
CA ILE A 88 -12.29 -11.85 0.06
C ILE A 88 -11.04 -12.19 0.86
N LYS A 89 -9.94 -11.54 0.50
CA LYS A 89 -8.66 -11.68 1.20
C LYS A 89 -8.41 -10.46 2.07
N ILE A 90 -8.41 -10.66 3.38
CA ILE A 90 -8.13 -9.63 4.38
C ILE A 90 -6.69 -9.83 4.85
N GLU A 91 -5.83 -8.83 4.66
CA GLU A 91 -4.43 -8.89 5.08
C GLU A 91 -4.16 -7.86 6.17
N VAL A 92 -3.44 -8.25 7.22
CA VAL A 92 -2.98 -7.34 8.28
C VAL A 92 -1.46 -7.20 8.13
N SER A 93 -0.96 -5.98 8.02
CA SER A 93 0.49 -5.73 7.93
C SER A 93 1.09 -5.59 9.34
N PRO A 94 1.96 -6.51 9.79
CA PRO A 94 2.63 -6.38 11.08
C PRO A 94 3.87 -5.47 11.03
N VAL A 95 4.33 -5.09 9.84
CA VAL A 95 5.65 -4.50 9.58
C VAL A 95 5.61 -2.99 9.66
N ALA A 96 4.67 -2.35 8.94
CA ALA A 96 4.40 -0.92 9.06
C ALA A 96 3.36 -0.73 10.18
N ARG A 97 3.80 -0.84 11.44
CA ARG A 97 2.93 -0.55 12.59
C ARG A 97 2.86 0.96 12.77
N GLY A 98 1.64 1.47 12.95
CA GLY A 98 1.37 2.89 13.14
C GLY A 98 1.17 3.63 11.82
N THR A 99 0.49 4.76 11.92
CA THR A 99 0.26 5.71 10.84
C THR A 99 0.76 7.07 11.31
N LEU A 100 1.25 7.89 10.39
CA LEU A 100 1.72 9.25 10.68
C LEU A 100 0.56 10.11 11.19
N HIS A 101 -0.61 9.95 10.59
CA HIS A 101 -1.84 10.63 11.00
C HIS A 101 -2.89 9.63 11.51
N LYS A 102 -3.86 10.13 12.27
CA LYS A 102 -5.00 9.30 12.71
C LYS A 102 -5.85 8.91 11.51
N ALA A 103 -6.39 7.69 11.54
CA ALA A 103 -7.36 7.24 10.56
C ALA A 103 -8.63 8.11 10.62
N ASN A 104 -9.19 8.42 9.46
CA ASN A 104 -10.41 9.19 9.31
C ASN A 104 -11.52 8.32 8.74
N THR A 105 -12.76 8.63 9.12
CA THR A 105 -13.94 8.01 8.50
C THR A 105 -14.06 8.49 7.06
N CYS A 106 -14.35 7.58 6.15
CA CYS A 106 -14.57 7.85 4.73
C CYS A 106 -15.82 7.09 4.28
N ASP A 107 -16.72 7.81 3.61
CA ASP A 107 -17.88 7.21 2.98
C ASP A 107 -17.48 6.56 1.65
N ILE A 108 -18.19 5.51 1.27
CA ILE A 108 -18.07 4.94 -0.08
C ILE A 108 -18.49 5.99 -1.13
N ILE A 109 -18.01 5.84 -2.36
CA ILE A 109 -18.41 6.75 -3.44
C ILE A 109 -19.85 6.48 -3.88
N GLU A 110 -20.52 7.51 -4.40
CA GLU A 110 -21.91 7.48 -4.89
C GLU A 110 -22.20 6.25 -5.76
N LYS A 111 -21.34 5.96 -6.75
CA LYS A 111 -21.52 4.79 -7.63
C LYS A 111 -21.60 3.46 -6.88
N VAL A 112 -20.85 3.30 -5.78
CA VAL A 112 -20.88 2.08 -4.96
C VAL A 112 -22.09 2.12 -4.01
N GLU A 113 -22.45 3.29 -3.52
CA GLU A 113 -23.66 3.48 -2.71
C GLU A 113 -24.94 3.19 -3.47
N ASP A 114 -25.04 3.63 -4.73
CA ASP A 114 -26.20 3.37 -5.59
C ASP A 114 -26.40 1.87 -5.85
N GLU A 115 -25.29 1.13 -6.00
CA GLU A 115 -25.31 -0.30 -6.32
C GLU A 115 -25.45 -1.19 -5.08
N PHE A 116 -24.77 -0.85 -3.98
CA PHE A 116 -24.64 -1.72 -2.80
C PHE A 116 -25.18 -1.12 -1.49
N GLY A 117 -25.58 0.15 -1.50
CA GLY A 117 -26.05 0.89 -0.33
C GLY A 117 -24.91 1.54 0.46
N PHE A 118 -25.27 2.54 1.28
CA PHE A 118 -24.35 3.36 2.06
C PHE A 118 -23.47 2.55 3.03
N ALA A 119 -22.19 2.91 3.11
CA ALA A 119 -21.26 2.44 4.13
C ALA A 119 -20.16 3.48 4.39
N SER A 120 -19.66 3.50 5.62
CA SER A 120 -18.49 4.29 6.02
C SER A 120 -17.44 3.40 6.66
N ILE A 121 -16.18 3.65 6.34
CA ILE A 121 -15.04 2.86 6.83
C ILE A 121 -13.92 3.76 7.34
N GLN A 122 -13.16 3.26 8.32
CA GLN A 122 -11.93 3.92 8.74
C GLN A 122 -10.86 3.73 7.68
N MET A 123 -10.37 4.82 7.13
CA MET A 123 -9.31 4.86 6.14
C MET A 123 -8.08 5.53 6.71
N VAL A 124 -6.91 5.11 6.24
CA VAL A 124 -5.67 5.83 6.51
C VAL A 124 -5.71 7.19 5.83
N SER A 125 -4.99 8.16 6.40
CA SER A 125 -4.90 9.49 5.82
C SER A 125 -4.30 9.45 4.40
N LEU A 126 -4.54 10.50 3.62
CA LEU A 126 -4.00 10.58 2.27
C LEU A 126 -2.45 10.53 2.22
N PRO A 127 -1.72 11.27 3.10
CA PRO A 127 -0.27 11.12 3.20
C PRO A 127 0.19 9.71 3.53
N ASP A 128 -0.49 9.02 4.44
CA ASP A 128 -0.17 7.63 4.81
C ASP A 128 -0.42 6.67 3.62
N LEU A 129 -1.54 6.83 2.93
CA LEU A 129 -1.92 6.02 1.79
C LEU A 129 -0.90 6.15 0.65
N TYR A 130 -0.63 7.38 0.22
CA TYR A 130 0.24 7.61 -0.92
C TYR A 130 1.72 7.53 -0.57
N GLY A 131 2.13 7.85 0.66
CA GLY A 131 3.49 7.61 1.12
C GLY A 131 3.88 6.14 0.98
N GLY A 132 3.01 5.23 1.42
CA GLY A 132 3.20 3.79 1.24
C GLY A 132 3.19 3.35 -0.24
N LYS A 133 2.27 3.87 -1.06
CA LYS A 133 2.19 3.56 -2.50
C LYS A 133 3.42 4.06 -3.28
N LEU A 134 3.94 5.24 -2.95
CA LEU A 134 5.16 5.79 -3.56
C LEU A 134 6.38 4.92 -3.22
N CYS A 135 6.56 4.51 -1.95
CA CYS A 135 7.63 3.58 -1.59
C CYS A 135 7.47 2.22 -2.30
N ALA A 136 6.25 1.68 -2.38
CA ALA A 136 5.97 0.46 -3.11
C ALA A 136 6.32 0.55 -4.60
N ALA A 137 5.97 1.67 -5.24
CA ALA A 137 6.27 1.94 -6.64
C ALA A 137 7.79 2.08 -6.87
N MET A 138 8.54 2.70 -5.96
CA MET A 138 10.00 2.82 -6.04
C MET A 138 10.71 1.46 -5.84
N ASP A 139 10.20 0.61 -4.95
CA ASP A 139 10.83 -0.67 -4.59
C ASP A 139 10.37 -1.86 -5.47
N ARG A 140 9.09 -2.19 -5.40
CA ARG A 140 8.50 -3.35 -6.07
C ARG A 140 8.33 -3.10 -7.55
N GLN A 141 7.86 -1.90 -7.91
CA GLN A 141 7.61 -1.45 -9.29
C GLN A 141 6.57 -2.32 -10.02
N HIS A 142 5.60 -2.86 -9.28
CA HIS A 142 4.51 -3.63 -9.91
C HIS A 142 3.60 -2.67 -10.71
N PRO A 143 3.06 -3.05 -11.89
CA PRO A 143 2.15 -2.21 -12.68
C PRO A 143 1.00 -1.56 -11.89
N ARG A 144 0.40 -2.30 -10.94
CA ARG A 144 -0.57 -1.76 -9.95
C ARG A 144 -0.04 -0.59 -9.11
N ASP A 145 1.19 -0.70 -8.59
CA ASP A 145 1.79 0.38 -7.79
C ASP A 145 2.02 1.63 -8.68
N LEU A 146 2.49 1.44 -9.91
CA LEU A 146 2.68 2.53 -10.88
C LEU A 146 1.35 3.14 -11.33
N PHE A 147 0.31 2.33 -11.51
CA PHE A 147 -1.02 2.82 -11.83
C PHE A 147 -1.58 3.71 -10.72
N ASP A 148 -1.44 3.28 -9.46
CA ASP A 148 -1.87 4.07 -8.32
C ASP A 148 -1.17 5.45 -8.27
N VAL A 149 0.13 5.49 -8.57
CA VAL A 149 0.90 6.73 -8.67
C VAL A 149 0.46 7.57 -9.87
N LYS A 150 0.15 6.97 -11.03
CA LYS A 150 -0.40 7.70 -12.18
C LYS A 150 -1.68 8.44 -11.80
N ILE A 151 -2.60 7.78 -11.08
CA ILE A 151 -3.84 8.40 -10.62
C ILE A 151 -3.56 9.57 -9.66
N LEU A 152 -2.57 9.43 -8.77
CA LEU A 152 -2.14 10.55 -7.92
C LEU A 152 -1.65 11.74 -8.75
N LEU A 153 -0.74 11.49 -9.69
CA LEU A 153 -0.11 12.53 -10.51
C LEU A 153 -1.14 13.25 -11.40
N GLN A 154 -2.14 12.54 -11.93
CA GLN A 154 -3.19 13.12 -12.76
C GLN A 154 -4.24 13.90 -11.99
N SER A 155 -4.44 13.59 -10.70
CA SER A 155 -5.47 14.25 -9.89
C SER A 155 -4.93 15.49 -9.18
N ARG A 156 -3.87 15.34 -8.40
CA ARG A 156 -3.35 16.45 -7.57
C ARG A 156 -1.83 16.58 -7.51
N GLY A 157 -1.09 15.58 -8.01
CA GLY A 157 0.36 15.54 -7.87
C GLY A 157 0.82 15.17 -6.46
N VAL A 158 2.14 15.27 -6.24
CA VAL A 158 2.75 15.11 -4.92
C VAL A 158 2.90 16.50 -4.30
N ASP A 159 2.05 16.81 -3.32
CA ASP A 159 2.22 18.00 -2.48
C ASP A 159 3.15 17.70 -1.28
N ARG A 160 3.41 18.73 -0.47
CA ARG A 160 4.31 18.62 0.68
C ARG A 160 3.82 17.59 1.70
N GLU A 161 2.52 17.53 1.98
CA GLU A 161 1.95 16.58 2.96
C GLU A 161 2.14 15.13 2.50
N ILE A 162 1.86 14.84 1.22
CA ILE A 162 2.11 13.51 0.65
C ILE A 162 3.60 13.19 0.63
N PHE A 163 4.47 14.17 0.35
CA PHE A 163 5.91 13.98 0.42
C PHE A 163 6.41 13.65 1.83
N ILE A 164 5.86 14.29 2.86
CA ILE A 164 6.14 13.96 4.26
C ILE A 164 5.68 12.53 4.57
N GLY A 165 4.51 12.13 4.06
CA GLY A 165 4.05 10.74 4.08
C GLY A 165 5.08 9.79 3.44
N TYR A 166 5.60 10.12 2.26
CA TYR A 166 6.67 9.36 1.62
C TYR A 166 7.91 9.26 2.50
N LEU A 167 8.37 10.34 3.14
CA LEU A 167 9.52 10.29 4.07
C LEU A 167 9.27 9.39 5.29
N ALA A 168 8.08 9.45 5.89
CA ALA A 168 7.72 8.58 7.01
C ALA A 168 7.75 7.09 6.62
N TYR A 169 7.23 6.75 5.44
CA TYR A 169 7.23 5.37 4.93
C TYR A 169 8.60 4.93 4.42
N LEU A 170 9.41 5.85 3.88
CA LEU A 170 10.81 5.64 3.51
C LEU A 170 11.66 5.28 4.73
N LEU A 171 11.47 5.99 5.85
CA LEU A 171 12.12 5.70 7.13
C LEU A 171 11.59 4.41 7.78
N SER A 172 10.38 4.00 7.45
CA SER A 172 9.78 2.72 7.88
C SER A 172 10.16 1.53 7.01
N HIS A 173 10.69 1.77 5.80
CA HIS A 173 10.98 0.73 4.81
C HIS A 173 12.10 -0.22 5.26
N ASN A 174 12.08 -1.50 4.89
CA ASN A 174 13.15 -2.44 5.28
C ASN A 174 14.48 -2.23 4.52
N ARG A 175 14.42 -1.69 3.30
CA ARG A 175 15.60 -1.39 2.47
C ARG A 175 16.35 -0.12 2.91
N PRO A 176 17.65 0.00 2.57
CA PRO A 176 18.41 1.24 2.74
C PRO A 176 17.73 2.43 2.06
N ILE A 177 17.73 3.58 2.72
CA ILE A 177 17.07 4.82 2.25
C ILE A 177 17.56 5.19 0.83
N SER A 178 18.88 5.12 0.60
CA SER A 178 19.51 5.43 -0.68
C SER A 178 19.06 4.50 -1.82
N GLU A 179 18.78 3.23 -1.53
CA GLU A 179 18.32 2.27 -2.55
C GLU A 179 16.86 2.49 -2.95
N VAL A 180 16.02 2.93 -2.01
CA VAL A 180 14.63 3.28 -2.31
C VAL A 180 14.57 4.60 -3.07
N MET A 181 15.38 5.60 -2.70
CA MET A 181 15.44 6.90 -3.40
C MET A 181 16.10 6.82 -4.79
N ASN A 182 16.95 5.82 -5.03
CA ASN A 182 17.60 5.61 -6.32
C ASN A 182 17.42 4.16 -6.79
N PRO A 183 16.19 3.78 -7.18
CA PRO A 183 15.88 2.41 -7.55
C PRO A 183 16.42 2.09 -8.95
N ARG A 184 16.71 0.80 -9.17
CA ARG A 184 16.92 0.28 -10.53
C ARG A 184 15.56 -0.04 -11.15
N TRP A 185 15.20 0.66 -12.22
CA TRP A 185 13.94 0.43 -12.92
C TRP A 185 13.93 -0.91 -13.66
N LYS A 186 12.85 -1.67 -13.48
CA LYS A 186 12.62 -2.99 -14.07
C LYS A 186 11.82 -2.85 -15.37
N ASN A 187 12.00 -3.81 -16.27
CA ASN A 187 11.06 -4.00 -17.37
C ASN A 187 9.76 -4.61 -16.80
N ILE A 188 8.65 -3.88 -16.91
CA ILE A 188 7.35 -4.30 -16.37
C ILE A 188 6.47 -5.03 -17.41
N GLY A 189 6.93 -5.22 -18.65
CA GLY A 189 6.09 -5.69 -19.76
C GLY A 189 5.45 -7.06 -19.52
N GLU A 190 6.24 -8.03 -19.07
CA GLU A 190 5.71 -9.37 -18.79
C GLU A 190 4.67 -9.35 -17.65
N THR A 191 5.00 -8.71 -16.52
CA THR A 191 4.09 -8.56 -15.38
C THR A 191 2.85 -7.76 -15.76
N PHE A 192 2.98 -6.74 -16.60
CA PHE A 192 1.86 -5.97 -17.12
C PHE A 192 0.87 -6.86 -17.87
N HIS A 193 1.34 -7.65 -18.84
CA HIS A 193 0.46 -8.49 -19.64
C HIS A 193 -0.16 -9.64 -18.83
N LYS A 194 0.59 -10.24 -17.90
CA LYS A 194 0.13 -11.40 -17.12
C LYS A 194 -0.76 -11.04 -15.93
N GLU A 195 -0.45 -9.94 -15.25
CA GLU A 195 -0.99 -9.65 -13.91
C GLU A 195 -1.79 -8.35 -13.81
N PHE A 196 -1.78 -7.49 -14.83
CA PHE A 196 -2.43 -6.17 -14.74
C PHE A 196 -3.35 -5.81 -15.91
N ASN A 197 -3.05 -6.27 -17.12
CA ASN A 197 -3.89 -5.98 -18.28
C ASN A 197 -5.34 -6.44 -18.05
N GLY A 198 -6.30 -5.55 -18.30
CA GLY A 198 -7.73 -5.79 -18.04
C GLY A 198 -8.19 -5.58 -16.59
N MET A 199 -7.31 -5.18 -15.65
CA MET A 199 -7.69 -4.88 -14.26
C MET A 199 -8.32 -3.50 -14.06
N THR A 200 -8.28 -2.60 -15.04
CA THR A 200 -8.80 -1.24 -14.90
C THR A 200 -10.13 -1.10 -15.62
N PHE A 201 -10.97 -0.14 -15.20
CA PHE A 201 -12.20 0.17 -15.93
C PHE A 201 -11.88 0.83 -17.28
N GLU A 202 -11.00 1.84 -17.24
CA GLU A 202 -10.45 2.45 -18.44
C GLU A 202 -9.19 1.69 -18.87
N PRO A 203 -9.06 1.32 -20.15
CA PRO A 203 -7.84 0.70 -20.67
C PRO A 203 -6.63 1.58 -20.38
N ILE A 204 -5.51 0.93 -20.07
CA ILE A 204 -4.22 1.60 -19.89
C ILE A 204 -3.17 0.85 -20.67
N THR A 205 -2.30 1.60 -21.33
CA THR A 205 -1.21 1.03 -22.12
C THR A 205 0.04 0.79 -21.28
N LEU A 206 0.90 -0.12 -21.74
CA LEU A 206 2.22 -0.36 -21.13
C LEU A 206 3.08 0.91 -21.15
N GLU A 207 3.07 1.64 -22.28
CA GLU A 207 3.83 2.87 -22.47
C GLU A 207 3.44 3.95 -21.44
N GLU A 208 2.15 4.12 -21.20
CA GLU A 208 1.69 5.06 -20.16
C GLU A 208 2.25 4.74 -18.78
N LEU A 209 2.33 3.46 -18.40
CA LEU A 209 2.91 3.06 -17.12
C LEU A 209 4.44 3.18 -17.09
N GLN A 210 5.11 2.97 -18.23
CA GLN A 210 6.56 3.14 -18.34
C GLN A 210 7.01 4.59 -18.17
N ASN A 211 6.12 5.56 -18.42
CA ASN A 211 6.37 6.98 -18.21
C ASN A 211 6.18 7.44 -16.75
N VAL A 212 5.46 6.68 -15.92
CA VAL A 212 5.17 7.04 -14.52
C VAL A 212 6.43 7.21 -13.66
N PRO A 213 7.44 6.32 -13.71
CA PRO A 213 8.66 6.45 -12.91
C PRO A 213 9.32 7.83 -13.00
N THR A 214 9.50 8.35 -14.22
CA THR A 214 10.14 9.65 -14.43
C THR A 214 9.33 10.79 -13.81
N ALA A 215 8.02 10.83 -14.08
CA ALA A 215 7.14 11.87 -13.55
C ALA A 215 7.01 11.80 -12.02
N MET A 216 6.98 10.59 -11.46
CA MET A 216 6.95 10.36 -10.01
C MET A 216 8.23 10.89 -9.34
N VAL A 217 9.40 10.52 -9.85
CA VAL A 217 10.68 10.98 -9.28
C VAL A 217 10.81 12.50 -9.38
N GLN A 218 10.43 13.11 -10.51
CA GLN A 218 10.42 14.57 -10.65
C GLN A 218 9.49 15.24 -9.63
N SER A 219 8.30 14.68 -9.41
CA SER A 219 7.35 15.22 -8.43
C SER A 219 7.84 15.06 -6.99
N LEU A 220 8.57 13.99 -6.68
CA LEU A 220 9.20 13.82 -5.36
C LEU A 220 10.36 14.81 -5.16
N LYS A 221 11.22 14.98 -6.17
CA LYS A 221 12.36 15.91 -6.13
C LYS A 221 11.92 17.35 -5.92
N SER A 222 10.84 17.79 -6.59
CA SER A 222 10.33 19.16 -6.44
C SER A 222 9.85 19.51 -5.03
N GLN A 223 9.57 18.50 -4.19
CA GLN A 223 9.17 18.67 -2.79
C GLN A 223 10.34 18.48 -1.81
N PHE A 224 11.51 18.01 -2.28
CA PHE A 224 12.67 17.72 -1.45
C PHE A 224 13.47 18.98 -1.15
N THR A 225 13.80 19.19 0.11
CA THR A 225 14.45 20.42 0.59
C THR A 225 15.79 20.12 1.25
N GLN A 226 16.60 21.17 1.45
CA GLN A 226 17.83 21.07 2.24
C GLN A 226 17.56 20.55 3.66
N SER A 227 16.47 20.99 4.29
CA SER A 227 16.09 20.52 5.64
C SER A 227 15.81 19.02 5.67
N ASP A 228 15.19 18.47 4.62
CA ASP A 228 14.94 17.02 4.51
C ASP A 228 16.24 16.24 4.36
N LEU A 229 17.18 16.77 3.55
CA LEU A 229 18.52 16.20 3.40
C LEU A 229 19.24 16.14 4.74
N ASP A 230 19.30 17.27 5.45
CA ASP A 230 19.98 17.39 6.75
C ASP A 230 19.37 16.43 7.78
N PHE A 231 18.03 16.35 7.82
CA PHE A 231 17.32 15.38 8.67
C PHE A 231 17.69 13.93 8.32
N LEU A 232 17.62 13.53 7.05
CA LEU A 232 17.92 12.16 6.63
C LEU A 232 19.39 11.76 6.88
N LEU A 233 20.33 12.69 6.74
CA LEU A 233 21.73 12.47 7.13
C LEU A 233 21.89 12.28 8.63
N SER A 234 21.29 13.16 9.45
CA SER A 234 21.31 13.02 10.91
C SER A 234 20.72 11.67 11.32
N PHE A 235 19.58 11.27 10.73
CA PHE A 235 18.94 9.98 10.99
C PHE A 235 19.85 8.81 10.63
N LYS A 236 20.48 8.85 9.45
CA LYS A 236 21.37 7.78 8.99
C LYS A 236 22.69 7.70 9.77
N SER A 237 23.07 8.79 10.47
CA SER A 237 24.24 8.79 11.37
C SER A 237 24.03 7.93 12.62
N GLY A 238 22.77 7.68 12.98
CA GLY A 238 22.37 6.95 14.18
C GLY A 238 21.97 7.85 15.34
N ASP A 239 22.11 9.16 15.20
CA ASP A 239 21.66 10.18 16.17
C ASP A 239 20.85 11.28 15.44
N PRO A 240 19.54 11.06 15.21
CA PRO A 240 18.72 11.97 14.42
C PRO A 240 18.49 13.29 15.15
N ASP A 241 18.63 14.40 14.44
CA ASP A 241 18.14 15.69 14.90
C ASP A 241 16.64 15.78 14.62
N TRP A 242 15.83 15.43 15.62
CA TRP A 242 14.38 15.45 15.52
C TRP A 242 13.78 16.85 15.36
N SER A 243 14.54 17.92 15.64
CA SER A 243 14.07 19.29 15.39
C SER A 243 13.98 19.60 13.89
N LEU A 244 14.71 18.85 13.06
CA LEU A 244 14.65 18.92 11.59
C LEU A 244 13.60 17.97 10.99
N ALA A 245 12.98 17.12 11.81
CA ALA A 245 11.98 16.17 11.32
C ALA A 245 10.79 16.94 10.73
N PRO A 246 10.34 16.61 9.50
CA PRO A 246 9.27 17.37 8.86
C PRO A 246 7.89 17.13 9.49
N HIS A 247 7.79 16.15 10.40
CA HIS A 247 6.60 15.91 11.19
C HIS A 247 6.95 15.25 12.53
N GLU A 248 6.42 15.79 13.63
CA GLU A 248 6.76 15.38 15.00
C GLU A 248 6.48 13.90 15.30
N GLN A 249 5.46 13.32 14.68
CA GLN A 249 5.04 11.94 14.95
C GLN A 249 5.98 10.88 14.34
N ILE A 250 6.87 11.25 13.42
CA ILE A 250 7.79 10.30 12.74
C ILE A 250 8.64 9.54 13.77
N GLN A 251 9.11 10.22 14.81
CA GLN A 251 9.98 9.63 15.84
C GLN A 251 9.31 8.51 16.66
N TYR A 252 7.97 8.50 16.70
CA TYR A 252 7.19 7.55 17.49
C TYR A 252 6.72 6.35 16.67
N LEU A 253 6.92 6.34 15.35
CA LEU A 253 6.55 5.21 14.51
C LEU A 253 7.45 3.99 14.82
N PRO A 254 6.87 2.83 15.22
CA PRO A 254 7.64 1.64 15.57
C PRO A 254 8.62 1.18 14.49
N ALA A 255 8.24 1.29 13.22
CA ALA A 255 9.11 0.89 12.09
C ALA A 255 10.31 1.84 11.93
N VAL A 256 10.12 3.14 12.18
CA VAL A 256 11.19 4.15 12.17
C VAL A 256 12.17 3.88 13.32
N GLN A 257 11.65 3.66 14.54
CA GLN A 257 12.47 3.30 15.70
C GLN A 257 13.26 2.00 15.47
N TRP A 258 12.64 1.00 14.83
CA TRP A 258 13.31 -0.23 14.46
C TRP A 258 14.45 -0.01 13.46
N LYS A 259 14.22 0.81 12.42
CA LYS A 259 15.28 1.18 11.47
C LYS A 259 16.43 1.90 12.17
N LEU A 260 16.12 2.86 13.05
CA LEU A 260 17.14 3.60 13.79
C LEU A 260 17.98 2.67 14.68
N LEU A 261 17.35 1.75 15.40
CA LEU A 261 18.04 0.74 16.20
C LEU A 261 19.01 -0.09 15.35
N ASN A 262 18.60 -0.48 14.14
CA ASN A 262 19.47 -1.22 13.22
C ASN A 262 20.64 -0.37 12.72
N ILE A 263 20.41 0.92 12.43
CA ILE A 263 21.46 1.87 12.05
C ILE A 263 22.49 2.05 13.17
N GLN A 264 22.04 2.19 14.42
CA GLN A 264 22.91 2.34 15.59
C GLN A 264 23.78 1.08 15.84
N LYS A 265 23.28 -0.10 15.47
CA LYS A 265 24.02 -1.37 15.54
C LYS A 265 24.96 -1.62 14.35
N MET A 266 24.96 -0.76 13.33
CA MET A 266 25.86 -0.94 12.19
C MET A 266 27.33 -0.70 12.60
N PRO A 267 28.28 -1.50 12.09
CA PRO A 267 29.70 -1.19 12.24
C PRO A 267 30.03 0.18 11.66
N THR A 268 30.89 0.95 12.34
CA THR A 268 31.19 2.36 12.00
C THR A 268 31.57 2.55 10.53
N GLY A 269 32.48 1.73 9.98
CA GLY A 269 32.88 1.82 8.58
C GLY A 269 31.74 1.54 7.60
N LYS A 270 30.87 0.56 7.88
CA LYS A 270 29.69 0.29 7.05
C LYS A 270 28.67 1.43 7.14
N ARG A 271 28.54 2.05 8.30
CA ARG A 271 27.63 3.20 8.50
C ARG A 271 28.14 4.42 7.73
N GLN A 272 29.44 4.69 7.76
CA GLN A 272 30.06 5.79 7.01
C GLN A 272 29.88 5.63 5.50
N LEU A 273 30.15 4.45 4.94
CA LEU A 273 29.90 4.19 3.51
C LEU A 273 28.43 4.38 3.13
N ALA A 274 27.51 3.94 3.99
CA ALA A 274 26.08 4.10 3.76
C ALA A 274 25.62 5.56 3.87
N LEU A 275 26.26 6.38 4.72
CA LEU A 275 26.07 7.83 4.79
C LEU A 275 26.54 8.51 3.51
N GLU A 276 27.75 8.21 3.04
CA GLU A 276 28.32 8.78 1.81
C GLU A 276 27.44 8.45 0.59
N THR A 277 26.98 7.20 0.50
CA THR A 277 26.06 6.75 -0.56
C THR A 277 24.75 7.52 -0.50
N LEU A 278 24.15 7.65 0.69
CA LEU A 278 22.90 8.39 0.87
C LEU A 278 23.08 9.88 0.52
N ASN A 279 24.15 10.52 0.99
CA ASN A 279 24.44 11.91 0.68
C ASN A 279 24.53 12.15 -0.83
N LYS A 280 25.30 11.32 -1.54
CA LYS A 280 25.42 11.41 -3.00
C LYS A 280 24.08 11.27 -3.71
N THR A 281 23.23 10.32 -3.27
CA THR A 281 21.88 10.16 -3.81
C THR A 281 21.03 11.42 -3.60
N MET A 282 21.05 11.99 -2.39
CA MET A 282 20.22 13.15 -2.06
C MET A 282 20.70 14.44 -2.72
N LEU A 283 22.00 14.64 -2.92
CA LEU A 283 22.51 15.79 -3.68
C LEU A 283 21.95 15.81 -5.11
N SER A 284 21.86 14.66 -5.77
CA SER A 284 21.22 14.55 -7.10
C SER A 284 19.71 14.84 -7.11
N TRP A 285 19.06 14.84 -5.94
CA TRP A 285 17.66 15.22 -5.77
C TRP A 285 17.48 16.73 -5.51
N LEU A 286 18.50 17.42 -4.98
CA LEU A 286 18.47 18.87 -4.81
C LEU A 286 18.86 19.63 -6.08
N GLU A 287 19.69 19.03 -6.93
CA GLU A 287 20.24 19.66 -8.14
C GLU A 287 19.28 19.72 -9.34
N GLY A 288 18.10 19.07 -9.27
CA GLY A 288 17.18 18.98 -10.41
C GLY A 288 15.72 18.87 -10.02
#